data_AF-A0A7V2XMV9-F1
#
_entry.id   AF-A0A7V2XMV9-F1
#
_cell.length_a   1.000
_cell.length_b   1.000
_cell.length_c   1.000
_cell.angle_alpha   90.00
_cell.angle_beta   90.00
_cell.angle_gamma   90.00
#
_symmetry.space_group_name_H-M   'P 1'
#
loop_
_entity.id
_entity.type
_entity.pdbx_description
1 polymer ?
#
loop_
_entity_poly.entity_id
_entity_poly.type
_entity_poly.pdbx_seq_one_letter_code
_entity_poly.pdbx_strand_id
1 'polypeptide(L)'
;LATLKLEVTVNGEHRQTVDLSTLRRDATQLLADVGEFMTLQHGDVLMLGTDAMADGSRPRVQAGDRVEISAPGFEPLVQTIAAAQSAQGQMVRTKKHTPPQRRARVAWAGAVHEAVESDGQLLLTRSPYAGQRVSFDDVTWLPPLDPVAQPRTVLALGLNYADHAKELAFKAPEEPLAFVKGAASLIGHRAYTRRPTGVKFMHYECELAVVIGRTARNVKKGDAYDFIAGYTVANDYAIRDYLENWYRPNLRVKNRDTCTPIGPWLVDAAWLHERHGSPMNLALQTTVNGAVTQRGHTRDMIFDVPTLIEYFSSFMTLNPGDLILTGTPDGVVDCQPGDVVVTEIEGLGALQNTLIAAP
;
A
#
# COMPACT_ATOMS: atom_id res chain seq x y z
N LEU A 1 -3.56 -26.43 19.29
CA LEU A 1 -4.44 -25.83 18.26
C LEU A 1 -5.41 -26.83 17.65
N ALA A 2 -4.98 -28.03 17.25
CA ALA A 2 -5.80 -29.03 16.55
C ALA A 2 -7.05 -29.57 17.30
N THR A 3 -7.31 -29.13 18.54
CA THR A 3 -8.51 -29.49 19.32
C THR A 3 -9.20 -28.27 19.92
N LEU A 4 -8.76 -27.06 19.55
CA LEU A 4 -9.30 -25.82 20.12
C LEU A 4 -10.65 -25.52 19.47
N LYS A 5 -11.66 -25.31 20.30
CA LYS A 5 -12.98 -24.86 19.89
C LYS A 5 -13.20 -23.43 20.33
N LEU A 6 -13.66 -22.58 19.42
CA LEU A 6 -14.07 -21.22 19.71
C LEU A 6 -15.59 -21.20 19.89
N GLU A 7 -16.06 -20.73 21.02
CA GLU A 7 -17.50 -20.57 21.31
C GLU A 7 -17.89 -19.12 21.13
N VAL A 8 -18.88 -18.88 20.27
CA VAL A 8 -19.45 -17.55 20.02
C VAL A 8 -20.79 -17.45 20.71
N THR A 9 -20.93 -16.47 21.59
CA THR A 9 -22.22 -16.12 22.22
C THR A 9 -22.62 -14.68 21.88
N VAL A 10 -23.93 -14.45 21.80
CA VAL A 10 -24.52 -13.12 21.60
C VAL A 10 -25.55 -12.92 22.70
N ASN A 11 -25.36 -11.88 23.53
CA ASN A 11 -26.18 -11.59 24.71
C ASN A 11 -26.28 -12.79 25.69
N GLY A 12 -25.21 -13.59 25.78
CA GLY A 12 -25.14 -14.79 26.63
C GLY A 12 -25.74 -16.05 26.01
N GLU A 13 -26.39 -15.95 24.84
CA GLU A 13 -26.91 -17.11 24.11
C GLU A 13 -25.84 -17.68 23.18
N HIS A 14 -25.62 -18.99 23.22
CA HIS A 14 -24.74 -19.67 22.27
C HIS A 14 -25.24 -19.54 20.83
N ARG A 15 -24.33 -19.20 19.92
CA ARG A 15 -24.63 -19.00 18.49
C ARG A 15 -23.82 -19.89 17.56
N GLN A 16 -22.57 -20.17 17.88
CA GLN A 16 -21.71 -20.98 17.02
C GLN A 16 -20.55 -21.58 17.82
N THR A 17 -20.19 -22.81 17.50
CA THR A 17 -18.91 -23.42 17.86
C THR A 17 -18.07 -23.53 16.60
N VAL A 18 -16.84 -23.02 16.61
CA VAL A 18 -15.87 -23.17 15.53
C VAL A 18 -14.79 -24.15 15.96
N ASP A 19 -14.73 -25.31 15.32
CA ASP A 19 -13.71 -26.32 15.61
C ASP A 19 -12.48 -26.11 14.73
N LEU A 20 -11.37 -25.66 15.31
CA LEU A 20 -10.16 -25.39 14.53
C LEU A 20 -9.50 -26.66 13.96
N SER A 21 -9.93 -27.85 14.38
CA SER A 21 -9.45 -29.11 13.78
C SER A 21 -9.92 -29.30 12.33
N THR A 22 -10.91 -28.53 11.88
CA THR A 22 -11.49 -28.65 10.52
C THR A 22 -10.81 -27.73 9.50
N LEU A 23 -9.89 -26.87 9.95
CA LEU A 23 -9.13 -25.98 9.07
C LEU A 23 -8.35 -26.80 8.04
N ARG A 24 -8.43 -26.39 6.77
CA ARG A 24 -7.64 -27.02 5.69
C ARG A 24 -6.14 -26.76 5.83
N ARG A 25 -5.77 -25.64 6.45
CA ARG A 25 -4.40 -25.27 6.79
C ARG A 25 -4.36 -24.94 8.26
N ASP A 26 -3.48 -25.61 9.00
CA ASP A 26 -3.22 -25.22 10.38
C ASP A 26 -2.35 -23.95 10.44
N ALA A 27 -2.10 -23.46 11.66
CA ALA A 27 -1.32 -22.24 11.87
C ALA A 27 0.12 -22.36 11.36
N THR A 28 0.74 -23.54 11.45
CA THR A 28 2.12 -23.77 11.00
C THR A 28 2.19 -23.76 9.48
N GLN A 29 1.24 -24.41 8.81
CA GLN A 29 1.12 -24.40 7.36
C GLN A 29 0.82 -23.01 6.83
N LEU A 30 -0.13 -22.29 7.44
CA LEU A 30 -0.46 -20.92 7.03
C LEU A 30 0.74 -19.97 7.19
N LEU A 31 1.47 -20.09 8.31
CA LEU A 31 2.67 -19.31 8.55
C LEU A 31 3.77 -19.61 7.52
N ALA A 32 3.97 -20.88 7.18
CA ALA A 32 4.93 -21.29 6.15
C ALA A 32 4.54 -20.78 4.75
N ASP A 33 3.27 -20.93 4.37
CA ASP A 33 2.74 -20.52 3.06
C ASP A 33 2.86 -19.00 2.86
N VAL A 34 2.53 -18.20 3.89
CA VAL A 34 2.65 -16.73 3.83
C VAL A 34 4.12 -16.30 3.89
N GLY A 35 4.90 -16.92 4.79
CA GLY A 35 6.33 -16.66 4.97
C GLY A 35 7.19 -16.97 3.74
N GLU A 36 6.70 -17.78 2.79
CA GLU A 36 7.37 -18.06 1.51
C GLU A 36 7.58 -16.78 0.67
N PHE A 37 6.72 -15.78 0.83
CA PHE A 37 6.74 -14.60 -0.04
C PHE A 37 6.67 -13.26 0.69
N MET A 38 6.15 -13.23 1.92
CA MET A 38 5.98 -12.03 2.71
C MET A 38 6.65 -12.22 4.07
N THR A 39 7.65 -11.39 4.38
CA THR A 39 8.27 -11.40 5.70
C THR A 39 7.27 -10.86 6.73
N LEU A 40 6.99 -11.68 7.74
CA LEU A 40 6.20 -11.30 8.91
C LEU A 40 7.11 -10.83 10.04
N GLN A 41 6.75 -9.72 10.67
CA GLN A 41 7.48 -9.08 11.75
C GLN A 41 6.92 -9.49 13.12
N HIS A 42 7.70 -9.24 14.17
CA HIS A 42 7.19 -9.37 15.54
C HIS A 42 5.96 -8.48 15.73
N GLY A 43 4.86 -9.07 16.18
CA GLY A 43 3.59 -8.38 16.37
C GLY A 43 2.61 -8.51 15.19
N ASP A 44 3.04 -9.05 14.05
CA ASP A 44 2.11 -9.38 12.96
C ASP A 44 1.15 -10.50 13.36
N VAL A 45 -0.09 -10.44 12.86
CA VAL A 45 -1.16 -11.38 13.19
C VAL A 45 -1.72 -12.01 11.92
N LEU A 46 -1.78 -13.35 11.90
CA LEU A 46 -2.51 -14.11 10.89
C LEU A 46 -3.79 -14.68 11.49
N MET A 47 -4.94 -14.31 10.92
CA MET A 47 -6.22 -14.90 11.29
C MET A 47 -6.32 -16.29 10.65
N LEU A 48 -6.49 -17.33 11.48
CA LEU A 48 -6.41 -18.74 11.03
C LEU A 48 -7.55 -19.18 10.10
N GLY A 49 -8.69 -18.50 10.18
CA GLY A 49 -9.86 -18.82 9.37
C GLY A 49 -11.15 -18.51 10.10
N THR A 50 -12.25 -18.74 9.40
CA THR A 50 -13.62 -18.65 9.92
C THR A 50 -14.42 -19.83 9.39
N ASP A 51 -15.45 -20.25 10.11
CA ASP A 51 -16.35 -21.32 9.68
C ASP A 51 -17.75 -20.78 9.41
N ALA A 52 -18.54 -21.52 8.63
CA ALA A 52 -19.95 -21.28 8.43
C ALA A 52 -20.78 -22.26 9.27
N MET A 53 -22.00 -21.87 9.61
CA MET A 53 -22.99 -22.79 10.18
C MET A 53 -23.44 -23.78 9.10
N ALA A 54 -24.17 -24.84 9.50
CA ALA A 54 -24.59 -25.91 8.58
C ALA A 54 -25.45 -25.41 7.38
N ASP A 55 -26.12 -24.27 7.54
CA ASP A 55 -26.92 -23.61 6.49
C ASP A 55 -26.10 -22.63 5.62
N GLY A 56 -24.78 -22.56 5.81
CA GLY A 56 -23.87 -21.65 5.12
C GLY A 56 -23.85 -20.22 5.65
N SER A 57 -24.65 -19.91 6.67
CA SER A 57 -24.70 -18.58 7.28
C SER A 57 -23.71 -18.43 8.44
N ARG A 58 -23.66 -17.23 9.03
CA ARG A 58 -22.86 -16.91 10.22
C ARG A 58 -23.74 -16.19 11.24
N PRO A 59 -23.41 -16.24 12.54
CA PRO A 59 -24.12 -15.48 13.57
C PRO A 59 -24.26 -14.01 13.17
N ARG A 60 -25.51 -13.54 13.13
CA ARG A 60 -25.82 -12.13 12.87
C ARG A 60 -25.83 -11.38 14.19
N VAL A 61 -25.34 -10.15 14.14
CA VAL A 61 -25.30 -9.24 15.28
C VAL A 61 -25.84 -7.89 14.87
N GLN A 62 -26.41 -7.16 15.81
CA GLN A 62 -26.97 -5.82 15.62
C GLN A 62 -26.46 -4.87 16.70
N ALA A 63 -26.67 -3.57 16.48
CA ALA A 63 -26.31 -2.55 17.46
C ALA A 63 -26.94 -2.85 18.84
N GLY A 64 -26.14 -2.76 19.89
CA GLY A 64 -26.51 -3.10 21.26
C GLY A 64 -26.16 -4.53 21.67
N ASP A 65 -25.91 -5.43 20.72
CA ASP A 65 -25.53 -6.81 21.05
C ASP A 65 -24.16 -6.86 21.73
N ARG A 66 -24.05 -7.70 22.77
CA ARG A 66 -22.79 -8.10 23.38
C ARG A 66 -22.35 -9.43 22.78
N VAL A 67 -21.30 -9.39 21.97
CA VAL A 67 -20.67 -10.57 21.36
C VAL A 67 -19.52 -11.01 22.25
N GLU A 68 -19.45 -12.29 22.55
CA GLU A 68 -18.33 -12.89 23.27
C GLU A 68 -17.80 -14.11 22.51
N ILE A 69 -16.49 -14.14 22.31
CA ILE A 69 -15.76 -15.27 21.74
C ILE A 69 -14.87 -15.83 22.85
N SER A 70 -15.05 -17.10 23.18
CA SER A 70 -14.28 -17.78 24.23
C SER A 70 -13.64 -19.06 23.72
N ALA A 71 -12.53 -19.45 24.32
CA ALA A 71 -11.83 -20.70 24.02
C ALA A 71 -11.04 -21.16 25.24
N PRO A 72 -10.88 -22.48 25.49
CA PRO A 72 -10.08 -22.98 26.60
C PRO A 72 -8.65 -22.42 26.58
N GLY A 73 -8.21 -21.84 27.70
CA GLY A 73 -6.88 -21.26 27.86
C GLY A 73 -6.72 -19.80 27.38
N PHE A 74 -7.81 -19.16 26.95
CA PHE A 74 -7.84 -17.74 26.56
C PHE A 74 -8.87 -16.98 27.38
N GLU A 75 -8.55 -15.73 27.75
CA GLU A 75 -9.54 -14.81 28.28
C GLU A 75 -10.61 -14.52 27.20
N PRO A 76 -11.91 -14.47 27.54
CA PRO A 76 -12.95 -14.19 26.57
C PRO A 76 -12.77 -12.82 25.91
N LEU A 77 -12.86 -12.78 24.57
CA LEU A 77 -12.92 -11.54 23.82
C LEU A 77 -14.38 -11.07 23.79
N VAL A 78 -14.67 -9.96 24.47
CA VAL A 78 -16.01 -9.40 24.58
C VAL A 78 -16.07 -8.06 23.87
N GLN A 79 -17.04 -7.89 22.97
CA GLN A 79 -17.30 -6.63 22.27
C GLN A 79 -18.79 -6.32 22.26
N THR A 80 -19.15 -5.08 22.62
CA THR A 80 -20.50 -4.56 22.36
C THR A 80 -20.52 -3.91 20.98
N ILE A 81 -21.49 -4.30 20.15
CA ILE A 81 -21.69 -3.73 18.82
C ILE A 81 -22.30 -2.34 18.99
N ALA A 82 -21.52 -1.32 18.65
CA ALA A 82 -22.01 0.05 18.64
C ALA A 82 -22.87 0.30 17.39
N ALA A 83 -23.87 1.17 17.52
CA ALA A 83 -24.53 1.74 16.35
C ALA A 83 -23.51 2.53 15.51
N ALA A 84 -23.70 2.55 14.19
CA ALA A 84 -22.87 3.37 13.31
C ALA A 84 -22.98 4.84 13.74
N GLN A 85 -21.89 5.40 14.26
CA GLN A 85 -21.81 6.83 14.53
C GLN A 85 -21.47 7.55 13.23
N SER A 86 -22.21 8.62 12.91
CA SER A 86 -21.79 9.56 11.89
C SER A 86 -20.56 10.30 12.41
N ALA A 87 -19.38 9.77 12.13
CA ALA A 87 -18.14 10.49 12.35
C ALA A 87 -18.11 11.69 11.39
N GLN A 88 -18.47 12.87 11.91
CA GLN A 88 -18.15 14.15 11.29
C GLN A 88 -16.66 14.39 11.55
N GLY A 89 -15.82 14.23 10.53
CA GLY A 89 -14.40 14.53 10.64
C GLY A 89 -14.22 15.99 11.08
N GLN A 90 -13.65 16.20 12.26
CA GLN A 90 -13.24 17.54 12.67
C GLN A 90 -12.02 17.96 11.84
N MET A 91 -12.16 19.03 11.08
CA MET A 91 -11.02 19.73 10.48
C MET A 91 -10.17 20.34 11.60
N VAL A 92 -9.19 19.61 12.11
CA VAL A 92 -8.10 20.21 12.87
C VAL A 92 -7.13 20.82 11.86
N ARG A 93 -7.15 22.16 11.76
CA ARG A 93 -6.14 22.92 11.02
C ARG A 93 -4.84 22.85 11.80
N THR A 94 -3.90 22.02 11.37
CA THR A 94 -2.52 22.12 11.84
C THR A 94 -1.85 23.36 11.25
N LYS A 95 -0.91 23.95 11.99
CA LYS A 95 -0.16 25.15 11.55
C LYS A 95 0.49 24.88 10.19
N LYS A 96 0.46 25.88 9.30
CA LYS A 96 1.26 25.91 8.06
C LYS A 96 2.73 25.84 8.43
N HIS A 97 3.29 24.64 8.44
CA HIS A 97 4.71 24.44 8.24
C HIS A 97 4.89 24.38 6.73
N THR A 98 5.78 25.19 6.16
CA THR A 98 6.16 25.07 4.76
C THR A 98 7.19 23.95 4.69
N PRO A 99 6.81 22.71 4.31
CA PRO A 99 7.74 21.61 4.30
C PRO A 99 8.75 21.85 3.16
N PRO A 100 9.92 21.18 3.20
CA PRO A 100 10.80 21.15 2.05
C PRO A 100 10.05 20.59 0.82
N GLN A 101 10.34 21.16 -0.36
CA GLN A 101 9.65 20.85 -1.61
C GLN A 101 9.68 19.36 -1.96
N ARG A 102 10.83 18.72 -1.75
CA ARG A 102 11.07 17.29 -1.96
C ARG A 102 11.91 16.75 -0.81
N ARG A 103 11.44 15.67 -0.17
CA ARG A 103 12.12 15.03 0.96
C ARG A 103 12.49 13.60 0.64
N ALA A 104 13.66 13.18 1.05
CA ALA A 104 14.11 11.79 1.06
C ALA A 104 14.26 11.28 2.49
N ARG A 105 14.21 9.96 2.61
CA ARG A 105 14.60 9.24 3.83
C ARG A 105 15.71 8.28 3.46
N VAL A 106 16.83 8.34 4.19
CA VAL A 106 18.04 7.58 3.85
C VAL A 106 18.70 7.00 5.09
N ALA A 107 19.31 5.83 4.98
CA ALA A 107 20.22 5.31 6.00
C ALA A 107 21.66 5.63 5.62
N TRP A 108 22.38 6.26 6.55
CA TRP A 108 23.77 6.66 6.40
C TRP A 108 24.44 6.74 7.78
N ALA A 109 25.71 6.36 7.87
CA ALA A 109 26.47 6.35 9.13
C ALA A 109 25.73 5.67 10.32
N GLY A 110 25.07 4.54 10.06
CA GLY A 110 24.37 3.74 11.08
C GLY A 110 23.06 4.34 11.61
N ALA A 111 22.56 5.43 11.02
CA ALA A 111 21.30 6.06 11.42
C ALA A 111 20.41 6.35 10.20
N VAL A 112 19.13 6.59 10.47
CA VAL A 112 18.16 7.03 9.46
C VAL A 112 17.99 8.54 9.53
N HIS A 113 18.06 9.18 8.37
CA HIS A 113 18.01 10.63 8.21
C HIS A 113 16.87 11.04 7.30
N GLU A 114 16.32 12.23 7.57
CA GLU A 114 15.60 13.00 6.57
C GLU A 114 16.58 13.88 5.82
N ALA A 115 16.39 13.97 4.51
CA ALA A 115 17.26 14.73 3.63
C ALA A 115 16.45 15.46 2.57
N VAL A 116 17.05 16.50 2.02
CA VAL A 116 16.53 17.23 0.85
C VAL A 116 17.62 17.29 -0.20
N GLU A 117 17.24 17.40 -1.46
CA GLU A 117 18.21 17.69 -2.51
C GLU A 117 18.74 19.13 -2.35
N SER A 118 20.06 19.29 -2.40
CA SER A 118 20.71 20.59 -2.52
C SER A 118 22.04 20.42 -3.24
N ASP A 119 22.23 21.19 -4.32
CA ASP A 119 23.46 21.23 -5.12
C ASP A 119 23.93 19.84 -5.60
N GLY A 120 23.00 18.98 -6.04
CA GLY A 120 23.29 17.64 -6.54
C GLY A 120 23.69 16.63 -5.45
N GLN A 121 23.42 16.94 -4.17
CA GLN A 121 23.70 16.08 -3.02
C GLN A 121 22.49 16.03 -2.08
N LEU A 122 22.52 15.10 -1.12
CA LEU A 122 21.57 15.05 -0.01
C LEU A 122 22.08 15.94 1.11
N LEU A 123 21.30 16.96 1.44
CA LEU A 123 21.48 17.75 2.66
C LEU A 123 20.65 17.14 3.78
N LEU A 124 21.31 16.63 4.83
CA LEU A 124 20.65 16.06 6.00
C LEU A 124 20.00 17.18 6.82
N THR A 125 18.74 16.99 7.25
CA THR A 125 17.94 18.06 7.87
C THR A 125 17.75 17.93 9.38
N ARG A 126 18.14 16.80 9.98
CA ARG A 126 17.94 16.52 11.40
C ARG A 126 19.25 16.31 12.16
N SER A 127 19.26 16.78 13.41
CA SER A 127 20.35 16.59 14.37
C SER A 127 20.61 15.09 14.60
N PRO A 128 21.86 14.65 14.85
CA PRO A 128 23.08 15.45 15.01
C PRO A 128 23.81 15.81 13.70
N TYR A 129 23.36 15.31 12.56
CA TYR A 129 24.04 15.47 11.28
C TYR A 129 23.45 16.58 10.38
N ALA A 130 22.59 17.43 10.94
CA ALA A 130 21.95 18.51 10.18
C ALA A 130 22.99 19.42 9.51
N GLY A 131 22.77 19.74 8.24
CA GLY A 131 23.69 20.56 7.44
C GLY A 131 24.80 19.77 6.73
N GLN A 132 24.98 18.49 7.06
CA GLN A 132 25.91 17.62 6.36
C GLN A 132 25.39 17.28 4.97
N ARG A 133 26.30 17.27 3.98
CA ARG A 133 26.02 16.83 2.62
C ARG A 133 26.60 15.43 2.38
N VAL A 134 25.80 14.56 1.78
CA VAL A 134 26.21 13.21 1.41
C VAL A 134 25.84 12.92 -0.04
N SER A 135 26.65 12.11 -0.73
CA SER A 135 26.37 11.71 -2.11
C SER A 135 25.12 10.86 -2.19
N PHE A 136 24.39 10.91 -3.31
CA PHE A 136 23.30 9.98 -3.62
C PHE A 136 23.76 8.51 -3.66
N ASP A 137 25.05 8.28 -3.94
CA ASP A 137 25.66 6.96 -4.07
C ASP A 137 26.17 6.40 -2.73
N ASP A 138 26.36 7.27 -1.72
CA ASP A 138 26.94 6.88 -0.43
C ASP A 138 25.89 6.48 0.61
N VAL A 139 24.61 6.45 0.23
CA VAL A 139 23.49 6.20 1.14
C VAL A 139 22.67 4.99 0.71
N THR A 140 22.01 4.36 1.68
CA THR A 140 20.89 3.45 1.38
C THR A 140 19.60 4.26 1.38
N TRP A 141 18.93 4.37 0.24
CA TRP A 141 17.63 5.03 0.20
C TRP A 141 16.56 4.16 0.83
N LEU A 142 15.69 4.79 1.60
CA LEU A 142 14.53 4.18 2.22
C LEU A 142 13.27 4.74 1.55
N PRO A 143 12.10 4.08 1.71
CA PRO A 143 10.83 4.73 1.38
C PRO A 143 10.78 6.13 2.00
N PRO A 144 10.48 7.20 1.24
CA PRO A 144 10.50 8.59 1.74
C PRO A 144 9.25 8.90 2.56
N LEU A 145 8.87 7.99 3.45
CA LEU A 145 7.66 8.04 4.24
C LEU A 145 8.01 8.26 5.70
N ASP A 146 7.30 9.20 6.33
CA ASP A 146 7.45 9.47 7.75
C ASP A 146 7.00 8.24 8.57
N PRO A 147 7.69 7.89 9.68
CA PRO A 147 7.22 6.85 10.59
C PRO A 147 5.81 7.13 11.10
N VAL A 148 5.01 6.07 11.24
CA VAL A 148 3.61 6.14 11.70
C VAL A 148 3.43 5.32 12.97
N ALA A 149 2.54 5.77 13.86
CA ALA A 149 2.28 5.09 15.14
C ALA A 149 1.48 3.78 15.00
N GLN A 150 0.73 3.65 13.91
CA GLN A 150 -0.05 2.47 13.57
C GLN A 150 0.44 1.87 12.25
N PRO A 151 0.23 0.57 12.00
CA PRO A 151 0.55 -0.04 10.72
C PRO A 151 -0.04 0.74 9.55
N ARG A 152 0.79 1.03 8.54
CA ARG A 152 0.40 1.80 7.37
C ARG A 152 -0.53 0.98 6.48
N THR A 153 -1.66 1.56 6.11
CA THR A 153 -2.51 0.99 5.06
C THR A 153 -1.96 1.39 3.69
N VAL A 154 -1.79 0.43 2.79
CA VAL A 154 -1.47 0.70 1.38
C VAL A 154 -2.59 0.16 0.52
N LEU A 155 -3.40 1.06 -0.02
CA LEU A 155 -4.46 0.76 -0.98
C LEU A 155 -3.88 0.89 -2.39
N ALA A 156 -4.19 -0.05 -3.26
CA ALA A 156 -3.76 -0.03 -4.66
C ALA A 156 -4.92 -0.33 -5.60
N LEU A 157 -4.89 0.26 -6.79
CA LEU A 157 -5.98 0.19 -7.75
C LEU A 157 -5.61 -0.68 -8.95
N GLY A 158 -6.44 -1.67 -9.23
CA GLY A 158 -6.39 -2.41 -10.49
C GLY A 158 -7.19 -1.70 -11.58
N LEU A 159 -6.69 -1.74 -12.82
CA LEU A 159 -7.44 -1.29 -14.01
C LEU A 159 -7.89 0.18 -13.99
N ASN A 160 -7.15 1.07 -13.35
CA ASN A 160 -7.54 2.48 -13.20
C ASN A 160 -7.09 3.39 -14.36
N TYR A 161 -6.60 2.83 -15.47
CA TYR A 161 -6.27 3.58 -16.69
C TYR A 161 -7.11 3.08 -17.86
N ALA A 162 -7.65 4.00 -18.65
CA ALA A 162 -8.61 3.66 -19.71
C ALA A 162 -8.03 2.73 -20.78
N ASP A 163 -6.73 2.83 -21.07
CA ASP A 163 -6.07 1.96 -22.05
C ASP A 163 -5.85 0.54 -21.48
N HIS A 164 -5.53 0.43 -20.18
CA HIS A 164 -5.35 -0.86 -19.50
C HIS A 164 -6.62 -1.67 -19.36
N ALA A 165 -7.76 -0.99 -19.19
CA ALA A 165 -9.05 -1.64 -19.22
C ALA A 165 -9.38 -2.24 -20.61
N LYS A 166 -8.93 -1.59 -21.71
CA LYS A 166 -9.17 -2.06 -23.08
C LYS A 166 -8.32 -3.29 -23.42
N GLU A 167 -7.05 -3.32 -23.01
CA GLU A 167 -6.13 -4.45 -23.27
C GLU A 167 -6.70 -5.77 -22.75
N LEU A 168 -7.40 -5.73 -21.62
CA LEU A 168 -7.96 -6.92 -20.96
C LEU A 168 -9.42 -7.22 -21.34
N ALA A 169 -9.99 -6.51 -22.34
CA ALA A 169 -11.38 -6.66 -22.79
C ALA A 169 -12.44 -6.57 -21.67
N PHE A 170 -12.13 -5.90 -20.56
CA PHE A 170 -13.08 -5.68 -19.47
C PHE A 170 -13.92 -4.43 -19.76
N LYS A 171 -15.20 -4.48 -19.38
CA LYS A 171 -16.00 -3.26 -19.21
C LYS A 171 -15.27 -2.39 -18.17
N ALA A 172 -15.14 -1.09 -18.44
CA ALA A 172 -14.57 -0.17 -17.45
C ALA A 172 -15.29 -0.37 -16.11
N PRO A 173 -14.54 -0.50 -15.00
CA PRO A 173 -15.13 -0.77 -13.70
C PRO A 173 -16.10 0.35 -13.29
N GLU A 174 -17.25 -0.02 -12.74
CA GLU A 174 -18.25 0.94 -12.25
C GLU A 174 -17.86 1.51 -10.87
N GLU A 175 -17.02 0.78 -10.12
CA GLU A 175 -16.43 1.19 -8.85
C GLU A 175 -14.93 0.84 -8.82
N PRO A 176 -14.10 1.56 -8.02
CA PRO A 176 -12.68 1.28 -7.92
C PRO A 176 -12.38 -0.17 -7.51
N LEU A 177 -11.63 -0.90 -8.35
CA LEU A 177 -11.12 -2.22 -8.01
C LEU A 177 -9.90 -2.07 -7.10
N ALA A 178 -10.12 -2.10 -5.79
CA ALA A 178 -9.08 -1.90 -4.80
C ALA A 178 -8.56 -3.22 -4.20
N PHE A 179 -7.27 -3.26 -3.88
CA PHE A 179 -6.63 -4.30 -3.08
C PHE A 179 -5.65 -3.69 -2.09
N VAL A 180 -5.22 -4.49 -1.10
CA VAL A 180 -4.31 -4.04 -0.04
C VAL A 180 -2.90 -4.59 -0.25
N LYS A 181 -1.91 -3.79 0.11
CA LYS A 181 -0.50 -4.17 0.17
C LYS A 181 0.04 -3.99 1.59
N GLY A 182 0.91 -4.91 2.00
CA GLY A 182 1.61 -4.86 3.27
C GLY A 182 2.83 -3.95 3.17
N ALA A 183 3.09 -3.20 4.23
CA ALA A 183 4.24 -2.28 4.31
C ALA A 183 5.60 -3.00 4.14
N ALA A 184 5.66 -4.31 4.40
CA ALA A 184 6.85 -5.14 4.19
C ALA A 184 7.30 -5.22 2.72
N SER A 185 6.39 -5.00 1.76
CA SER A 185 6.73 -4.97 0.33
C SER A 185 7.48 -3.69 -0.09
N LEU A 186 7.42 -2.63 0.73
CA LEU A 186 7.95 -1.32 0.41
C LEU A 186 9.48 -1.27 0.53
N ILE A 187 10.15 -0.82 -0.52
CA ILE A 187 11.59 -0.56 -0.52
C ILE A 187 11.90 0.82 -1.13
N GLY A 188 13.07 1.37 -0.82
CA GLY A 188 13.47 2.70 -1.30
C GLY A 188 14.05 2.68 -2.71
N HIS A 189 14.41 3.88 -3.17
CA HIS A 189 15.12 4.09 -4.44
C HIS A 189 16.44 3.28 -4.53
N ARG A 190 16.83 2.85 -5.73
CA ARG A 190 18.04 2.05 -6.00
C ARG A 190 18.13 0.72 -5.24
N ALA A 191 17.06 0.29 -4.58
CA ALA A 191 17.01 -1.01 -3.93
C ALA A 191 16.83 -2.15 -4.95
N TYR A 192 17.02 -3.38 -4.48
CA TYR A 192 16.88 -4.57 -5.29
C TYR A 192 15.48 -5.19 -5.14
N THR A 193 14.87 -5.56 -6.26
CA THR A 193 13.61 -6.31 -6.32
C THR A 193 13.88 -7.75 -6.73
N ARG A 194 13.35 -8.71 -5.97
CA ARG A 194 13.59 -10.14 -6.22
C ARG A 194 12.59 -10.71 -7.22
N ARG A 195 13.09 -11.21 -8.35
CA ARG A 195 12.29 -12.03 -9.28
C ARG A 195 12.30 -13.49 -8.81
N PRO A 196 11.14 -14.12 -8.58
CA PRO A 196 11.08 -15.53 -8.22
C PRO A 196 11.60 -16.44 -9.35
N THR A 197 12.24 -17.54 -8.98
CA THR A 197 12.78 -18.52 -9.94
C THR A 197 11.66 -19.18 -10.75
N GLY A 198 11.86 -19.32 -12.06
CA GLY A 198 10.97 -20.10 -12.94
C GLY A 198 9.65 -19.42 -13.34
N VAL A 199 9.41 -18.17 -12.92
CA VAL A 199 8.21 -17.42 -13.36
C VAL A 199 8.37 -16.96 -14.81
N LYS A 200 7.30 -17.06 -15.59
CA LYS A 200 7.28 -16.70 -17.01
C LYS A 200 7.14 -15.19 -17.21
N PHE A 201 6.36 -14.50 -16.37
CA PHE A 201 6.08 -13.09 -16.56
C PHE A 201 5.99 -12.32 -15.23
N MET A 202 6.97 -11.44 -15.02
CA MET A 202 6.95 -10.45 -13.94
C MET A 202 7.18 -9.08 -14.56
N HIS A 203 6.30 -8.13 -14.26
CA HIS A 203 6.31 -6.81 -14.89
C HIS A 203 6.22 -5.68 -13.87
N TYR A 204 6.79 -4.51 -14.21
CA TYR A 204 6.68 -3.28 -13.43
C TYR A 204 5.32 -2.60 -13.63
N GLU A 205 4.93 -1.72 -12.71
CA GLU A 205 3.72 -0.90 -12.83
C GLU A 205 4.03 0.51 -12.28
N CYS A 206 4.23 1.50 -13.15
CA CYS A 206 4.55 2.88 -12.74
C CYS A 206 3.29 3.59 -12.26
N GLU A 207 3.25 3.92 -10.98
CA GLU A 207 2.06 4.50 -10.35
C GLU A 207 2.37 5.82 -9.63
N LEU A 208 1.43 6.76 -9.71
CA LEU A 208 1.37 7.86 -8.77
C LEU A 208 0.95 7.31 -7.40
N ALA A 209 1.78 7.54 -6.38
CA ALA A 209 1.44 7.20 -5.01
C ALA A 209 1.05 8.46 -4.24
N VAL A 210 -0.15 8.46 -3.68
CA VAL A 210 -0.68 9.54 -2.83
C VAL A 210 -0.40 9.20 -1.39
N VAL A 211 0.18 10.14 -0.64
CA VAL A 211 0.39 10.00 0.81
C VAL A 211 -0.65 10.83 1.55
N ILE A 212 -1.50 10.16 2.34
CA ILE A 212 -2.50 10.83 3.18
C ILE A 212 -1.78 11.62 4.29
N GLY A 213 -2.12 12.87 4.47
CA GLY A 213 -1.52 13.76 5.48
C GLY A 213 -2.40 14.03 6.69
N ARG A 214 -3.72 13.82 6.56
CA ARG A 214 -4.71 14.10 7.59
C ARG A 214 -5.72 12.97 7.65
N THR A 215 -6.24 12.69 8.85
CA THR A 215 -7.30 11.68 9.02
C THR A 215 -8.52 12.05 8.19
N ALA A 216 -8.93 11.16 7.29
CA ALA A 216 -10.03 11.34 6.35
C ALA A 216 -11.12 10.30 6.62
N ARG A 217 -12.34 10.78 6.88
CA ARG A 217 -13.56 9.98 7.00
C ARG A 217 -14.72 10.77 6.40
N ASN A 218 -15.48 10.15 5.51
CA ASN A 218 -16.58 10.73 4.76
C ASN A 218 -16.21 12.06 4.05
N VAL A 219 -14.98 12.11 3.49
CA VAL A 219 -14.47 13.30 2.80
C VAL A 219 -15.15 13.44 1.44
N LYS A 220 -15.56 14.66 1.09
CA LYS A 220 -16.14 14.94 -0.23
C LYS A 220 -15.04 15.17 -1.25
N LYS A 221 -15.30 14.79 -2.51
CA LYS A 221 -14.34 14.94 -3.62
C LYS A 221 -13.73 16.34 -3.70
N GLY A 222 -14.53 17.39 -3.52
CA GLY A 222 -14.07 18.79 -3.57
C GLY A 222 -13.05 19.17 -2.49
N ASP A 223 -13.03 18.47 -1.36
CA ASP A 223 -12.15 18.75 -0.22
C ASP A 223 -10.94 17.81 -0.18
N ALA A 224 -10.87 16.82 -1.08
CA ALA A 224 -9.94 15.69 -0.97
C ALA A 224 -8.46 16.11 -0.96
N TYR A 225 -8.08 17.14 -1.73
CA TYR A 225 -6.69 17.61 -1.79
C TYR A 225 -6.18 18.16 -0.44
N ASP A 226 -7.07 18.67 0.42
CA ASP A 226 -6.71 19.15 1.75
C ASP A 226 -6.25 18.03 2.70
N PHE A 227 -6.44 16.75 2.32
CA PHE A 227 -6.07 15.58 3.11
C PHE A 227 -4.79 14.92 2.65
N ILE A 228 -4.13 15.44 1.62
CA ILE A 228 -2.91 14.86 1.05
C ILE A 228 -1.67 15.56 1.61
N ALA A 229 -0.71 14.79 2.13
CA ALA A 229 0.59 15.31 2.53
C ALA A 229 1.49 15.55 1.31
N GLY A 230 1.45 14.63 0.34
CA GLY A 230 2.30 14.71 -0.83
C GLY A 230 2.13 13.51 -1.75
N TYR A 231 3.02 13.47 -2.74
CA TYR A 231 3.04 12.47 -3.79
C TYR A 231 4.45 11.90 -3.94
N THR A 232 4.54 10.64 -4.37
CA THR A 232 5.79 9.95 -4.70
C THR A 232 5.53 9.03 -5.89
N VAL A 233 6.60 8.52 -6.52
CA VAL A 233 6.47 7.43 -7.51
C VAL A 233 6.45 6.10 -6.78
N ALA A 234 5.65 5.16 -7.24
CA ALA A 234 5.71 3.75 -6.85
C ALA A 234 5.89 2.86 -8.10
N ASN A 235 6.48 1.69 -7.88
CA ASN A 235 6.55 0.61 -8.86
C ASN A 235 5.85 -0.64 -8.29
N ASP A 236 4.62 -0.93 -8.71
CA ASP A 236 3.80 -2.02 -8.16
C ASP A 236 3.96 -3.36 -8.92
N TYR A 237 5.12 -3.99 -8.75
CA TYR A 237 5.43 -5.24 -9.46
C TYR A 237 4.36 -6.30 -9.29
N ALA A 238 4.07 -7.00 -10.38
CA ALA A 238 3.19 -8.15 -10.40
C ALA A 238 3.87 -9.36 -11.06
N ILE A 239 3.59 -10.54 -10.50
CA ILE A 239 4.03 -11.84 -11.04
C ILE A 239 2.79 -12.54 -11.57
N ARG A 240 2.59 -12.52 -12.89
CA ARG A 240 1.33 -13.00 -13.51
C ARG A 240 1.11 -14.49 -13.30
N ASP A 241 2.19 -15.27 -13.20
CA ASP A 241 2.14 -16.71 -12.96
C ASP A 241 1.43 -17.11 -11.65
N TYR A 242 1.37 -16.22 -10.66
CA TYR A 242 0.75 -16.50 -9.34
C TYR A 242 -0.67 -15.97 -9.20
N LEU A 243 -1.24 -15.46 -10.30
CA LEU A 243 -2.56 -14.85 -10.29
C LEU A 243 -3.64 -15.92 -10.21
N GLU A 244 -4.51 -15.77 -9.21
CA GLU A 244 -5.63 -16.67 -8.97
C GLU A 244 -6.97 -15.91 -9.07
N ASN A 245 -8.09 -16.64 -9.03
CA ASN A 245 -9.44 -16.06 -9.06
C ASN A 245 -10.05 -15.86 -7.67
N TRP A 246 -9.22 -15.87 -6.62
CA TRP A 246 -9.62 -15.64 -5.22
C TRP A 246 -9.01 -14.34 -4.74
N TYR A 247 -9.85 -13.36 -4.36
CA TYR A 247 -9.41 -12.02 -3.97
C TYR A 247 -8.40 -11.41 -4.97
N ARG A 248 -8.73 -11.50 -6.27
CA ARG A 248 -7.84 -11.12 -7.36
C ARG A 248 -7.65 -9.58 -7.43
N PRO A 249 -6.40 -9.06 -7.48
CA PRO A 249 -5.13 -9.79 -7.39
C PRO A 249 -4.80 -10.20 -5.94
N ASN A 250 -4.41 -11.47 -5.75
CA ASN A 250 -4.12 -12.07 -4.46
C ASN A 250 -2.75 -11.66 -3.88
N LEU A 251 -2.56 -11.89 -2.57
CA LEU A 251 -1.34 -11.49 -1.84
C LEU A 251 -0.05 -12.02 -2.48
N ARG A 252 -0.03 -13.27 -2.96
CA ARG A 252 1.18 -13.88 -3.56
C ARG A 252 1.69 -13.13 -4.79
N VAL A 253 0.82 -12.38 -5.48
CA VAL A 253 1.15 -11.54 -6.64
C VAL A 253 1.66 -10.17 -6.18
N LYS A 254 0.94 -9.54 -5.24
CA LYS A 254 1.07 -8.10 -4.93
C LYS A 254 1.71 -7.77 -3.58
N ASN A 255 2.00 -8.74 -2.73
CA ASN A 255 2.53 -8.52 -1.37
C ASN A 255 3.88 -9.18 -1.13
N ARG A 256 4.61 -9.52 -2.21
CA ARG A 256 5.95 -10.08 -2.08
C ARG A 256 6.93 -9.03 -1.56
N ASP A 257 7.85 -9.46 -0.72
CA ASP A 257 8.95 -8.59 -0.27
C ASP A 257 9.68 -7.98 -1.45
N THR A 258 10.10 -6.72 -1.34
CA THR A 258 10.84 -5.96 -2.36
C THR A 258 10.08 -5.63 -3.65
N CYS A 259 8.83 -6.07 -3.81
CA CYS A 259 8.04 -5.86 -5.02
C CYS A 259 7.28 -4.53 -5.03
N THR A 260 7.59 -3.59 -4.13
CA THR A 260 6.99 -2.24 -4.17
C THR A 260 8.02 -1.16 -3.87
N PRO A 261 8.97 -0.91 -4.78
CA PRO A 261 9.78 0.29 -4.73
C PRO A 261 8.89 1.54 -4.65
N ILE A 262 9.27 2.49 -3.79
CA ILE A 262 8.59 3.78 -3.64
C ILE A 262 9.63 4.88 -3.36
N GLY A 263 9.52 6.00 -4.07
CA GLY A 263 10.44 7.14 -3.94
C GLY A 263 10.71 7.83 -5.28
N PRO A 264 11.90 8.43 -5.49
CA PRO A 264 12.94 8.69 -4.49
C PRO A 264 12.53 9.75 -3.46
N TRP A 265 11.59 10.62 -3.84
CA TRP A 265 11.17 11.77 -3.05
C TRP A 265 9.70 11.66 -2.64
N LEU A 266 9.40 12.13 -1.43
CA LEU A 266 8.07 12.62 -1.10
C LEU A 266 8.03 14.10 -1.45
N VAL A 267 7.21 14.44 -2.46
CA VAL A 267 7.01 15.80 -2.92
C VAL A 267 5.77 16.38 -2.24
N ASP A 268 5.93 17.56 -1.66
CA ASP A 268 4.84 18.26 -0.98
C ASP A 268 3.66 18.56 -1.93
N ALA A 269 2.44 18.33 -1.46
CA ALA A 269 1.24 18.46 -2.30
C ALA A 269 1.04 19.91 -2.78
N ALA A 270 1.20 20.89 -1.88
CA ALA A 270 1.00 22.30 -2.24
C ALA A 270 2.05 22.77 -3.25
N TRP A 271 3.31 22.36 -3.06
CA TRP A 271 4.38 22.67 -4.01
C TRP A 271 4.11 22.10 -5.40
N LEU A 272 3.69 20.82 -5.48
CA LEU A 272 3.40 20.17 -6.76
C LEU A 272 2.25 20.86 -7.48
N HIS A 273 1.18 21.22 -6.76
CA HIS A 273 0.01 21.90 -7.32
C HIS A 273 0.35 23.31 -7.80
N GLU A 274 1.17 24.06 -7.05
CA GLU A 274 1.63 25.38 -7.48
C GLU A 274 2.46 25.28 -8.78
N ARG A 275 3.33 24.27 -8.88
CA ARG A 275 4.29 24.16 -10.00
C ARG A 275 3.71 23.55 -11.27
N HIS A 276 2.78 22.61 -11.14
CA HIS A 276 2.19 21.84 -12.26
C HIS A 276 0.68 22.06 -12.43
N GLY A 277 0.05 22.86 -11.57
CA GLY A 277 -1.39 23.16 -11.58
C GLY A 277 -2.27 22.04 -11.02
N SER A 278 -2.00 20.78 -11.36
CA SER A 278 -2.76 19.62 -10.90
C SER A 278 -1.92 18.33 -10.95
N PRO A 279 -2.06 17.41 -9.97
CA PRO A 279 -1.43 16.09 -10.03
C PRO A 279 -2.08 15.18 -11.08
N MET A 280 -3.28 15.53 -11.57
CA MET A 280 -4.04 14.80 -12.59
C MET A 280 -3.68 15.21 -14.01
N ASN A 281 -2.52 15.83 -14.19
CA ASN A 281 -1.94 16.10 -15.50
C ASN A 281 -0.41 16.04 -15.45
N LEU A 282 0.15 14.92 -14.96
CA LEU A 282 1.58 14.62 -14.96
C LEU A 282 1.89 13.52 -15.97
N ALA A 283 2.96 13.70 -16.75
CA ALA A 283 3.47 12.62 -17.60
C ALA A 283 4.13 11.52 -16.76
N LEU A 284 3.95 10.26 -17.17
CA LEU A 284 4.64 9.10 -16.59
C LEU A 284 5.39 8.31 -17.67
N GLN A 285 6.54 7.76 -17.30
CA GLN A 285 7.35 6.93 -18.17
C GLN A 285 8.01 5.80 -17.37
N THR A 286 8.21 4.65 -18.01
CA THR A 286 9.12 3.62 -17.49
C THR A 286 10.17 3.28 -18.53
N THR A 287 11.40 3.09 -18.06
CA THR A 287 12.48 2.52 -18.86
C THR A 287 12.99 1.22 -18.26
N VAL A 288 13.40 0.29 -19.12
CA VAL A 288 14.14 -0.93 -18.75
C VAL A 288 15.48 -0.88 -19.46
N ASN A 289 16.57 -0.87 -18.70
CA ASN A 289 17.94 -0.75 -19.21
C ASN A 289 18.11 0.46 -20.16
N GLY A 290 17.43 1.57 -19.84
CA GLY A 290 17.45 2.81 -20.61
C GLY A 290 16.50 2.85 -21.83
N ALA A 291 15.88 1.73 -22.21
CA ALA A 291 14.87 1.71 -23.28
C ALA A 291 13.49 2.08 -22.72
N VAL A 292 12.81 3.04 -23.33
CA VAL A 292 11.44 3.41 -22.95
C VAL A 292 10.46 2.31 -23.36
N THR A 293 9.78 1.73 -22.38
CA THR A 293 8.85 0.62 -22.56
C THR A 293 7.40 1.00 -22.24
N GLN A 294 7.19 1.99 -21.37
CA GLN A 294 5.87 2.51 -21.00
C GLN A 294 5.86 4.04 -21.03
N ARG A 295 4.74 4.61 -21.47
CA ARG A 295 4.40 6.04 -21.37
C ARG A 295 2.93 6.19 -21.04
N GLY A 296 2.58 7.24 -20.32
CA GLY A 296 1.19 7.60 -20.09
C GLY A 296 1.04 8.95 -19.42
N HIS A 297 -0.16 9.22 -18.91
CA HIS A 297 -0.44 10.46 -18.22
C HIS A 297 -1.45 10.27 -17.08
N THR A 298 -1.26 10.93 -15.94
CA THR A 298 -2.21 10.82 -14.81
C THR A 298 -3.62 11.35 -15.10
N ARG A 299 -3.81 12.05 -16.23
CA ARG A 299 -5.14 12.52 -16.67
C ARG A 299 -6.00 11.39 -17.26
N ASP A 300 -5.36 10.28 -17.61
CA ASP A 300 -6.01 9.13 -18.25
C ASP A 300 -6.53 8.11 -17.20
N MET A 301 -6.45 8.48 -15.91
CA MET A 301 -7.05 7.71 -14.82
C MET A 301 -8.58 7.68 -14.96
N ILE A 302 -9.19 6.52 -14.76
CA ILE A 302 -10.64 6.34 -14.74
C ILE A 302 -11.23 7.00 -13.48
N PHE A 303 -10.62 6.72 -12.33
CA PHE A 303 -10.93 7.34 -11.05
C PHE A 303 -9.76 8.22 -10.61
N ASP A 304 -9.97 9.54 -10.64
CA ASP A 304 -8.99 10.53 -10.18
C ASP A 304 -8.73 10.43 -8.65
N VAL A 305 -7.62 11.02 -8.21
CA VAL A 305 -7.21 10.99 -6.78
C VAL A 305 -8.31 11.50 -5.83
N PRO A 306 -8.99 12.63 -6.11
CA PRO A 306 -10.12 13.06 -5.29
C PRO A 306 -11.27 12.04 -5.18
N THR A 307 -11.60 11.35 -6.28
CA THR A 307 -12.62 10.29 -6.30
C THR A 307 -12.21 9.12 -5.41
N LEU A 308 -10.94 8.69 -5.49
CA LEU A 308 -10.43 7.60 -4.68
C LEU A 308 -10.49 7.92 -3.18
N ILE A 309 -10.13 9.15 -2.78
CA ILE A 309 -10.21 9.58 -1.37
C ILE A 309 -11.66 9.62 -0.89
N GLU A 310 -12.59 10.16 -1.69
CA GLU A 310 -14.02 10.15 -1.35
C GLU A 310 -14.54 8.71 -1.20
N TYR A 311 -14.22 7.84 -2.17
CA TYR A 311 -14.63 6.44 -2.16
C TYR A 311 -14.16 5.72 -0.90
N PHE A 312 -12.84 5.67 -0.65
CA PHE A 312 -12.31 4.94 0.51
C PHE A 312 -12.77 5.56 1.83
N SER A 313 -12.75 6.89 1.95
CA SER A 313 -13.12 7.54 3.20
C SER A 313 -14.60 7.37 3.56
N SER A 314 -15.48 7.01 2.61
CA SER A 314 -16.90 6.77 2.86
C SER A 314 -17.15 5.55 3.76
N PHE A 315 -16.31 4.52 3.68
CA PHE A 315 -16.50 3.27 4.43
C PHE A 315 -15.36 2.95 5.40
N MET A 316 -14.14 3.46 5.16
CA MET A 316 -13.00 3.31 6.07
C MET A 316 -12.41 4.67 6.47
N THR A 317 -11.64 4.70 7.56
CA THR A 317 -10.87 5.89 7.93
C THR A 317 -9.49 5.79 7.29
N LEU A 318 -9.12 6.80 6.51
CA LEU A 318 -7.74 6.98 6.04
C LEU A 318 -6.98 7.80 7.08
N ASN A 319 -5.74 7.43 7.39
CA ASN A 319 -4.93 8.06 8.41
C ASN A 319 -3.66 8.68 7.81
N PRO A 320 -3.05 9.68 8.50
CA PRO A 320 -1.77 10.21 8.08
C PRO A 320 -0.71 9.11 7.87
N GLY A 321 -0.11 9.12 6.69
CA GLY A 321 0.84 8.12 6.20
C GLY A 321 0.21 7.01 5.36
N ASP A 322 -1.11 6.79 5.38
CA ASP A 322 -1.71 5.80 4.48
C ASP A 322 -1.42 6.15 3.01
N LEU A 323 -1.34 5.13 2.16
CA LEU A 323 -1.00 5.27 0.74
C LEU A 323 -2.16 4.87 -0.15
N ILE A 324 -2.29 5.56 -1.28
CA ILE A 324 -3.11 5.14 -2.41
C ILE A 324 -2.22 5.07 -3.65
N LEU A 325 -1.99 3.87 -4.18
CA LEU A 325 -1.32 3.62 -5.45
C LEU A 325 -2.39 3.59 -6.55
N THR A 326 -2.32 4.53 -7.49
CA THR A 326 -3.45 4.91 -8.33
C THR A 326 -3.63 4.08 -9.59
N GLY A 327 -2.88 2.99 -9.76
CA GLY A 327 -2.82 2.19 -10.98
C GLY A 327 -1.74 2.68 -11.95
N THR A 328 -1.49 1.84 -12.97
CA THR A 328 -0.51 2.04 -14.05
C THR A 328 -1.20 2.13 -15.42
N PRO A 329 -0.62 2.86 -16.39
CA PRO A 329 -1.00 2.75 -17.80
C PRO A 329 -0.48 1.45 -18.45
N ASP A 330 -0.76 1.28 -19.74
CA ASP A 330 -0.30 0.15 -20.58
C ASP A 330 1.20 0.14 -20.84
N GLY A 331 1.67 -0.86 -21.58
CA GLY A 331 3.07 -0.96 -22.00
C GLY A 331 3.98 -1.59 -20.93
N VAL A 332 3.43 -2.44 -20.07
CA VAL A 332 4.22 -3.25 -19.15
C VAL A 332 4.92 -4.38 -19.91
N VAL A 333 6.17 -4.68 -19.56
CA VAL A 333 6.97 -5.74 -20.18
C VAL A 333 7.54 -6.68 -19.12
N ASP A 334 7.94 -7.87 -19.55
CA ASP A 334 8.62 -8.82 -18.69
C ASP A 334 10.00 -8.31 -18.26
N CYS A 335 10.32 -8.40 -16.97
CA CYS A 335 11.53 -7.87 -16.35
C CYS A 335 12.42 -9.00 -15.83
N GLN A 336 13.64 -9.14 -16.33
CA GLN A 336 14.56 -10.22 -16.00
C GLN A 336 15.55 -9.85 -14.89
N PRO A 337 16.16 -10.83 -14.19
CA PRO A 337 17.24 -10.54 -13.26
C PRO A 337 18.38 -9.80 -13.97
N GLY A 338 18.90 -8.75 -13.35
CA GLY A 338 19.89 -7.84 -13.93
C GLY A 338 19.27 -6.57 -14.55
N ASP A 339 17.97 -6.56 -14.84
CA ASP A 339 17.32 -5.38 -15.41
C ASP A 339 17.31 -4.22 -14.42
N VAL A 340 17.64 -3.04 -14.91
CA VAL A 340 17.44 -1.77 -14.21
C VAL A 340 16.15 -1.15 -14.71
N VAL A 341 15.16 -1.06 -13.83
CA VAL A 341 13.87 -0.44 -14.12
C VAL A 341 13.83 0.94 -13.49
N VAL A 342 13.45 1.94 -14.29
CA VAL A 342 13.29 3.32 -13.83
C VAL A 342 11.87 3.78 -14.15
N THR A 343 11.06 3.98 -13.12
CA THR A 343 9.73 4.59 -13.21
C THR A 343 9.85 6.07 -12.87
N GLU A 344 9.34 6.95 -13.73
CA GLU A 344 9.47 8.40 -13.59
C GLU A 344 8.12 9.07 -13.77
N ILE A 345 7.83 10.03 -12.88
CA ILE A 345 6.66 10.89 -12.98
C ILE A 345 7.14 12.34 -12.94
N GLU A 346 6.62 13.13 -13.89
CA GLU A 346 6.89 14.55 -13.99
C GLU A 346 6.67 15.26 -12.64
N GLY A 347 7.63 16.06 -12.22
CA GLY A 347 7.55 16.80 -10.95
C GLY A 347 7.87 15.97 -9.69
N LEU A 348 7.91 14.64 -9.78
CA LEU A 348 8.22 13.74 -8.65
C LEU A 348 9.63 13.13 -8.72
N GLY A 349 10.17 12.95 -9.93
CA GLY A 349 11.50 12.39 -10.17
C GLY A 349 11.48 10.92 -10.58
N ALA A 350 12.67 10.34 -10.70
CA ALA A 350 12.89 9.00 -11.24
C ALA A 350 13.20 7.98 -10.13
N LEU A 351 12.33 6.98 -9.97
CA LEU A 351 12.48 5.85 -9.08
C LEU A 351 13.17 4.69 -9.82
N GLN A 352 14.40 4.40 -9.45
CA GLN A 352 15.15 3.26 -9.95
C GLN A 352 15.02 2.08 -8.98
N ASN A 353 14.94 0.87 -9.51
CA ASN A 353 15.21 -0.37 -8.79
C ASN A 353 15.86 -1.39 -9.74
N THR A 354 16.58 -2.36 -9.19
CA THR A 354 17.28 -3.38 -9.99
C THR A 354 16.75 -4.77 -9.67
N LEU A 355 16.40 -5.54 -10.69
CA LEU A 355 15.94 -6.91 -10.53
C LEU A 355 17.12 -7.81 -10.17
N ILE A 356 16.93 -8.68 -9.19
CA ILE A 356 17.86 -9.75 -8.83
C ILE A 356 17.13 -11.08 -8.82
N ALA A 357 17.87 -12.18 -9.03
CA ALA A 357 17.32 -13.50 -8.79
C ALA A 357 16.96 -13.64 -7.31
N ALA A 358 15.82 -14.27 -7.02
CA ALA A 358 15.55 -14.74 -5.67
C ALA A 358 16.67 -15.73 -5.24
N PRO A 359 17.09 -15.70 -3.96
CA PRO A 359 18.13 -16.58 -3.45
C PRO A 359 17.76 -18.07 -3.52
#